data_AF-A0A0A0V6S9-F1
#
_entry.id   AF-A0A0A0V6S9-F1
#
_cell.length_a   1.000
_cell.length_b   1.000
_cell.length_c   1.000
_cell.angle_alpha   90.00
_cell.angle_beta   90.00
_cell.angle_gamma   90.00
#
_symmetry.space_group_name_H-M   'P 1'
#
loop_
_entity.id
_entity.type
_entity.pdbx_description
1 polymer ?
#
loop_
_entity_poly.entity_id
_entity_poly.type
_entity_poly.pdbx_seq_one_letter_code
_entity_poly.pdbx_strand_id
1 'polypeptide(L)' 'ASVYQGLNDVIGQCEIDGEIYTPGEHQLRGECARLLCRDGDFEVHGCGVSWGPPECPMVKDLSKDYPDCCSKPICPTA' A
#
# COMPACT_ATOMS: atom_id res chain seq x y z
N ALA A 1 -7.21 6.73 -1.17
CA ALA A 1 -5.89 6.09 -1.01
C ALA A 1 -4.91 7.17 -0.62
N SER A 2 -4.00 6.88 0.33
CA SER A 2 -2.86 7.77 0.57
C SER A 2 -1.84 7.49 -0.51
N VAL A 3 -1.34 8.55 -1.16
CA VAL A 3 -0.34 8.42 -2.22
C VAL A 3 0.88 9.22 -1.81
N TYR A 4 2.03 8.54 -1.77
CA TYR A 4 3.34 9.15 -1.63
C TYR A 4 4.09 8.97 -2.94
N GLN A 5 4.79 10.00 -3.40
CA GLN A 5 5.51 9.96 -4.67
C GLN A 5 6.85 10.67 -4.52
N GLY A 6 7.84 10.22 -5.28
CA GLY A 6 9.19 10.77 -5.26
C GLY A 6 9.94 10.50 -6.56
N LEU A 7 11.12 11.11 -6.67
CA LEU A 7 12.06 10.85 -7.76
C LEU A 7 13.10 9.84 -7.30
N ASN A 8 13.62 9.06 -8.24
CA ASN A 8 14.69 8.12 -7.95
C ASN A 8 16.03 8.84 -7.91
N ASP A 9 16.86 8.55 -6.90
CA ASP A 9 18.26 8.99 -6.90
C ASP A 9 19.08 8.29 -7.99
N VAL A 10 18.73 7.05 -8.34
CA VAL A 10 19.36 6.25 -9.39
C VAL A 10 18.32 5.77 -10.39
N ILE A 11 18.57 6.01 -11.69
CA ILE A 11 17.65 5.58 -12.75
C ILE A 11 17.48 4.06 -12.71
N GLY A 12 16.22 3.62 -12.67
CA GLY A 12 15.86 2.20 -12.62
C GLY A 12 15.96 1.58 -11.22
N GLN A 13 16.11 2.38 -10.16
CA GLN A 13 16.15 1.91 -8.78
C GLN A 13 15.31 2.81 -7.87
N CYS A 14 14.26 2.26 -7.29
CA CYS A 14 13.45 2.95 -6.29
C CYS A 14 13.88 2.49 -4.90
N GLU A 15 14.41 3.41 -4.09
CA GLU A 15 14.78 3.15 -2.70
C GLU A 15 13.63 3.57 -1.76
N ILE A 16 13.07 2.60 -1.04
CA ILE A 16 11.98 2.82 -0.08
C ILE A 16 12.39 2.18 1.24
N ASP A 17 12.49 2.99 2.31
CA ASP A 17 12.87 2.54 3.66
C ASP A 17 14.17 1.69 3.70
N GLY A 18 15.11 1.99 2.80
CA GLY A 18 16.40 1.27 2.67
C GLY A 18 16.34 -0.03 1.87
N GLU A 19 15.19 -0.40 1.31
CA GLU A 19 15.06 -1.48 0.33
C GLU A 19 15.08 -0.93 -1.11
N ILE A 20 15.78 -1.63 -2.00
CA ILE A 20 15.91 -1.24 -3.42
C ILE A 20 14.99 -2.12 -4.27
N TYR A 21 14.16 -1.47 -5.07
CA TYR A 21 13.22 -2.10 -5.98
C TYR A 21 13.58 -1.79 -7.43
N THR A 22 13.46 -2.79 -8.30
CA THR A 22 13.56 -2.61 -9.76
C THR A 22 12.25 -2.06 -10.32
N PRO A 23 12.23 -1.49 -11.54
CA PRO A 23 11.02 -0.98 -12.15
C PRO A 23 9.93 -2.07 -12.22
N GLY A 24 8.70 -1.70 -11.88
CA GLY A 24 7.57 -2.62 -11.74
C GLY A 24 6.70 -2.33 -10.52
N GLU A 25 5.68 -3.17 -10.35
CA GLU A 25 4.79 -3.12 -9.20
C GLU A 25 5.27 -4.09 -8.11
N HIS A 26 5.33 -3.61 -6.86
CA HIS A 26 5.79 -4.38 -5.71
C HIS A 26 4.86 -4.18 -4.52
N GLN A 27 4.62 -5.24 -3.76
CA GLN A 27 4.04 -5.14 -2.43
C GLN A 27 5.14 -4.75 -1.43
N LEU A 28 4.91 -3.69 -0.65
CA LEU A 28 5.86 -3.30 0.40
C LEU A 28 5.76 -4.26 1.59
N ARG A 29 6.91 -4.78 2.04
CA ARG A 29 6.97 -5.79 3.11
C ARG A 29 6.55 -5.19 4.44
N GLY A 30 5.66 -5.87 5.15
CA GLY A 30 5.16 -5.42 6.45
C GLY A 30 4.14 -4.29 6.38
N GLU A 31 3.86 -3.76 5.18
CA GLU A 31 2.91 -2.70 4.95
C GLU A 31 1.75 -3.15 4.05
N CYS A 32 0.60 -2.49 4.20
CA CYS A 32 -0.49 -2.66 3.24
C CYS A 32 -0.44 -1.52 2.23
N ALA A 33 0.61 -1.58 1.41
CA ALA A 33 0.89 -0.58 0.39
C ALA A 33 1.54 -1.23 -0.82
N ARG A 34 1.27 -0.66 -1.98
CA ARG A 34 1.87 -1.06 -3.25
C ARG A 34 2.78 0.04 -3.76
N LEU A 35 4.01 -0.32 -4.08
CA LEU A 35 4.96 0.51 -4.79
C LEU A 35 4.80 0.29 -6.30
N LEU A 36 4.75 1.39 -7.06
CA LEU A 36 4.93 1.43 -8.49
C LEU A 36 6.25 2.14 -8.76
N CYS A 37 7.28 1.35 -9.08
CA CYS A 37 8.61 1.85 -9.40
C CYS A 37 8.74 2.05 -10.92
N ARG A 38 9.13 3.25 -11.33
CA ARG A 38 9.47 3.58 -12.73
C ARG A 38 10.96 3.90 -12.82
N ASP A 39 11.45 4.18 -14.02
CA ASP A 39 12.87 4.47 -14.22
C ASP A 39 13.32 5.75 -13.50
N GLY A 40 12.52 6.82 -13.53
CA GLY A 40 12.90 8.12 -12.94
C GLY A 40 12.18 8.50 -11.66
N ASP A 41 11.10 7.80 -11.33
CA ASP A 41 10.18 8.15 -10.26
C ASP A 41 9.53 6.91 -9.66
N PHE A 42 8.84 7.13 -8.54
CA PHE A 42 8.05 6.09 -7.89
C PHE A 42 6.78 6.65 -7.27
N GLU A 43 5.78 5.78 -7.12
CA GLU A 43 4.55 6.05 -6.40
C GLU A 43 4.24 4.91 -5.41
N VAL A 44 3.96 5.25 -4.16
CA VAL A 44 3.49 4.33 -3.13
C VAL A 44 2.01 4.60 -2.87
N HIS A 45 1.19 3.57 -3.10
CA HIS A 45 -0.25 3.60 -2.85
C HIS A 45 -0.57 2.83 -1.57
N GLY A 46 -0.98 3.56 -0.55
CA GLY A 46 -1.46 3.00 0.71
C GLY A 46 -2.99 3.05 0.83
N CYS A 47 -3.50 2.37 1.84
CA CYS A 47 -4.92 2.43 2.19
C CYS A 47 -5.37 3.87 2.47
N GLY A 48 -6.54 4.23 1.97
CA GLY A 48 -7.20 5.47 2.38
C GLY A 48 -7.82 5.32 3.78
N VAL A 49 -8.34 6.44 4.29
CA VAL A 49 -9.21 6.41 5.47
C VAL A 49 -10.47 5.62 5.12
N SER A 50 -10.78 4.62 5.93
CA SER A 50 -11.98 3.79 5.82
C SER A 50 -12.90 4.08 6.99
N TRP A 51 -14.21 4.10 6.72
CA TRP A 51 -15.25 4.35 7.70
C TRP A 51 -16.27 3.21 7.64
N GLY A 52 -16.77 2.80 8.80
CA GLY A 52 -17.80 1.77 8.93
C GLY A 52 -18.80 2.13 10.02
N PRO A 53 -19.95 1.44 10.09
CA PRO A 53 -20.87 1.57 11.21
C PRO A 53 -20.14 1.29 12.54
N PRO A 54 -20.46 2.01 13.63
CA PRO A 54 -19.78 1.85 14.92
C PRO A 54 -19.90 0.43 15.49
N GLU A 55 -20.93 -0.32 15.12
CA GLU A 55 -21.14 -1.72 15.50
C GLU A 55 -20.27 -2.73 14.72
N CYS A 56 -19.62 -2.31 13.63
CA CYS A 56 -18.83 -3.21 12.79
C CYS A 56 -17.33 -3.01 13.06
N PRO A 57 -16.61 -4.05 13.53
CA PRO A 57 -15.16 -3.98 13.66
C PRO A 57 -14.51 -3.70 12.30
N MET A 58 -13.57 -2.76 12.28
CA MET A 58 -12.69 -2.51 11.15
C MET A 58 -11.52 -3.50 11.21
N VAL A 59 -11.41 -4.36 10.20
CA VAL A 59 -10.40 -5.43 10.18
C VAL A 59 -9.45 -5.22 9.00
N LYS A 60 -8.14 -5.30 9.28
CA LYS A 60 -7.05 -5.26 8.31
C LYS A 60 -6.47 -6.68 8.16
N ASP A 61 -6.16 -7.08 6.94
CA ASP A 61 -5.66 -8.43 6.64
C ASP A 61 -4.30 -8.37 5.93
N LEU A 62 -3.22 -8.29 6.71
CA LEU A 62 -1.85 -8.21 6.19
C LEU A 62 -1.35 -9.50 5.51
N SER A 63 -2.16 -10.56 5.48
CA SER A 63 -1.83 -11.77 4.71
C SER A 63 -2.12 -11.61 3.22
N LYS A 64 -2.80 -10.52 2.81
CA LYS A 64 -3.15 -10.21 1.43
C LYS A 64 -2.30 -9.05 0.91
N ASP A 65 -2.25 -8.93 -0.41
CA ASP A 65 -1.64 -7.77 -1.07
C ASP A 65 -2.59 -6.57 -1.07
N TYR A 66 -2.03 -5.38 -1.29
CA TYR A 66 -2.83 -4.18 -1.54
C TYR A 66 -3.60 -4.32 -2.86
N PRO A 67 -4.87 -3.89 -2.94
CA PRO A 67 -5.65 -3.17 -1.91
C PRO A 67 -6.43 -4.07 -0.95
N ASP A 68 -6.31 -5.39 -1.08
CA ASP A 68 -7.14 -6.33 -0.32
C ASP A 68 -6.80 -6.44 1.16
N CYS A 69 -5.56 -6.11 1.52
CA CYS A 69 -5.17 -5.99 2.92
C CYS A 69 -5.72 -4.76 3.64
N CYS A 70 -6.37 -3.81 2.93
CA CYS A 70 -6.85 -2.58 3.55
C CYS A 70 -8.00 -2.84 4.53
N SER A 71 -8.09 -1.99 5.55
CA SER A 71 -9.13 -2.07 6.57
C SER A 71 -10.53 -2.01 5.93
N LYS A 72 -11.36 -3.01 6.24
CA LYS A 72 -12.76 -3.11 5.79
C LYS A 72 -13.65 -3.40 7.01
N PRO A 73 -14.89 -2.87 7.06
CA PRO A 73 -15.83 -3.21 8.12
C PRO A 73 -16.31 -4.66 7.94
N ILE A 74 -16.26 -5.46 9.00
CA ILE A 74 -16.89 -6.79 9.03
C ILE A 74 -18.13 -6.69 9.92
N CYS A 75 -19.28 -6.49 9.29
CA CYS A 75 -20.56 -6.47 9.99
C CYS A 75 -21.11 -7.89 10.11
N PRO A 76 -21.70 -8.28 11.26
CA PRO A 76 -22.48 -9.50 11.32
C PRO A 76 -23.62 -9.39 10.29
N THR A 77 -23.70 -10.35 9.38
CA THR A 77 -24.87 -10.50 8.53
C THR A 77 -26.06 -10.80 9.44
N ALA A 78 -27.05 -9.89 9.41
CA ALA A 78 -28.31 -10.03 10.11
C ALA A 78 -29.05 -11.33 9.74
#